data_AF-A0A132GR48-F1
#
_entry.id   AF-A0A132GR48-F1
#
_cell.length_a   1.000
_cell.length_b   1.000
_cell.length_c   1.000
_cell.angle_alpha   90.00
_cell.angle_beta   90.00
_cell.angle_gamma   90.00
#
_symmetry.space_group_name_H-M   'P 1'
#
loop_
_entity.id
_entity.type
_entity.pdbx_description
1 polymer ?
#
loop_
_entity_poly.entity_id
_entity_poly.type
_entity_poly.pdbx_seq_one_letter_code
_entity_poly.pdbx_strand_id
1 'polypeptide(L)'
;MNKKKCDVCGSSHTVKNGVRKGVQLYKCQDCGYQFRAGSEVSEAALWDAYQQEKQTVKELSERFGKSVSTIKRRLHDIKLEWVQPSLSGEGFVHLDVTCCGRGFGVLLALDSWTGRPLYMAFVKSETVKEYEDAVSSIKERGYTIRGLIIDGKRSLFKTFSGYPIQMCQFHMKQIIRRYLTLNPRLLAARDLKDLVGRLHKADEDDFKKDYQSWKERWKGTINHKSLHKDGKMHYTHRRLRTAMNSLNFYLPYLFTFQRDDCKNMPNTNNKIEGTFTDLKKNLNNHSGLTRENRKRFISGFFLALEGNSHIYYLTLAFA
;
A
#
# COMPACT_ATOMS: atom_id res chain seq x y z
N MET A 1 -31.54 -41.52 -1.84
CA MET A 1 -30.09 -41.52 -2.15
C MET A 1 -29.76 -40.31 -2.99
N ASN A 2 -28.93 -39.39 -2.51
CA ASN A 2 -28.46 -38.25 -3.32
C ASN A 2 -27.59 -38.77 -4.48
N LYS A 3 -28.20 -38.91 -5.67
CA LYS A 3 -27.48 -39.24 -6.90
C LYS A 3 -26.51 -38.10 -7.22
N LYS A 4 -25.26 -38.44 -7.59
CA LYS A 4 -24.24 -37.44 -7.91
C LYS A 4 -24.52 -36.89 -9.31
N LYS A 5 -24.43 -35.57 -9.50
CA LYS A 5 -24.58 -34.96 -10.82
C LYS A 5 -23.27 -35.05 -11.59
N CYS A 6 -23.36 -35.24 -12.90
CA CYS A 6 -22.21 -35.18 -13.77
C CYS A 6 -21.72 -33.73 -13.93
N ASP A 7 -20.42 -33.50 -13.77
CA ASP A 7 -19.81 -32.17 -13.88
C ASP A 7 -19.86 -31.58 -15.31
N VAL A 8 -20.08 -32.41 -16.34
CA VAL A 8 -20.08 -32.00 -17.76
C VAL A 8 -21.50 -31.73 -18.28
N CYS A 9 -22.44 -32.64 -18.06
CA CYS A 9 -23.80 -32.54 -18.63
C CYS A 9 -24.90 -32.29 -17.59
N GLY A 10 -24.55 -32.17 -16.29
CA GLY A 10 -25.51 -31.92 -15.21
C GLY A 10 -26.44 -33.10 -14.88
N SER A 11 -26.40 -34.20 -15.64
CA SER A 11 -27.26 -35.36 -15.45
C SER A 11 -27.06 -36.02 -14.08
N SER A 12 -28.17 -36.50 -13.50
CA SER A 12 -28.17 -37.32 -12.28
C SER A 12 -28.04 -38.82 -12.55
N HIS A 13 -27.98 -39.24 -13.82
CA HIS A 13 -27.76 -40.63 -14.23
C HIS A 13 -26.29 -41.00 -14.10
N THR A 14 -25.85 -41.22 -12.86
CA THR A 14 -24.47 -41.57 -12.55
C THR A 14 -24.39 -42.84 -11.73
N VAL A 15 -23.39 -43.67 -12.02
CA VAL A 15 -23.13 -44.94 -11.32
C VAL A 15 -21.72 -44.96 -10.75
N LYS A 16 -21.51 -45.71 -9.67
CA LYS A 16 -20.16 -45.99 -9.15
C LYS A 16 -19.35 -46.77 -10.19
N ASN A 17 -18.12 -46.35 -10.43
CA ASN A 17 -17.26 -46.88 -11.49
C ASN A 17 -15.83 -47.15 -10.97
N GLY A 18 -15.74 -48.00 -9.94
CA GLY A 18 -14.48 -48.40 -9.32
C GLY A 18 -13.89 -47.36 -8.35
N VAL A 19 -12.73 -47.69 -7.79
CA VAL A 19 -12.01 -46.89 -6.79
C VAL A 19 -10.58 -46.67 -7.30
N ARG A 20 -10.09 -45.42 -7.28
CA ARG A 20 -8.73 -45.10 -7.68
C ARG A 20 -8.05 -44.25 -6.62
N LYS A 21 -6.90 -44.71 -6.12
CA LYS A 21 -6.17 -44.09 -5.00
C LYS A 21 -7.06 -43.89 -3.76
N GLY A 22 -7.88 -44.89 -3.43
CA GLY A 22 -8.80 -44.86 -2.28
C GLY A 22 -10.07 -44.01 -2.47
N VAL A 23 -10.25 -43.34 -3.62
CA VAL A 23 -11.41 -42.47 -3.88
C VAL A 23 -12.37 -43.12 -4.88
N GLN A 24 -13.67 -43.11 -4.54
CA GLN A 24 -14.75 -43.61 -5.40
C GLN A 24 -14.87 -42.77 -6.68
N LEU A 25 -14.82 -43.44 -7.83
CA LEU A 25 -15.13 -42.87 -9.13
C LEU A 25 -16.60 -43.08 -9.47
N TYR A 26 -17.14 -42.17 -10.27
CA TYR A 26 -18.48 -42.19 -10.82
C TYR A 26 -18.39 -42.08 -12.34
N LYS A 27 -19.34 -42.67 -13.06
CA LYS A 27 -19.48 -42.54 -14.51
C LYS A 27 -20.88 -42.05 -14.81
N CYS A 28 -21.01 -41.01 -15.62
CA CYS A 28 -22.28 -40.59 -16.19
C CYS A 28 -22.69 -41.57 -17.29
N GLN A 29 -23.93 -42.06 -17.24
CA GLN A 29 -24.46 -42.97 -18.25
C GLN A 29 -24.93 -42.24 -19.51
N ASP A 30 -25.27 -40.95 -19.41
CA ASP A 30 -25.77 -40.19 -20.56
C ASP A 30 -24.62 -39.68 -21.45
N CYS A 31 -23.52 -39.19 -20.88
CA CYS A 31 -22.38 -38.65 -21.64
C CYS A 31 -21.09 -39.49 -21.53
N GLY A 32 -21.12 -40.57 -20.74
CA GLY A 32 -19.96 -41.44 -20.54
C GLY A 32 -18.83 -40.86 -19.66
N TYR A 33 -18.91 -39.60 -19.24
CA TYR A 33 -17.85 -38.91 -18.47
C TYR A 33 -17.60 -39.58 -17.12
N GLN A 34 -16.32 -39.80 -16.79
CA GLN A 34 -15.90 -40.36 -15.51
C GLN A 34 -15.39 -39.25 -14.59
N PHE A 35 -15.93 -39.16 -13.38
CA PHE A 35 -15.63 -38.11 -12.42
C PHE A 35 -15.52 -38.64 -10.99
N ARG A 36 -15.08 -37.80 -10.06
CA ARG A 36 -15.04 -38.12 -8.62
C ARG A 36 -16.10 -37.27 -7.94
N ALA A 37 -16.90 -37.86 -7.06
CA ALA A 37 -17.84 -37.07 -6.29
C ALA A 37 -17.09 -36.18 -5.28
N GLY A 38 -17.28 -34.87 -5.38
CA GLY A 38 -16.81 -33.87 -4.43
C GLY A 38 -17.44 -32.53 -4.78
N SER A 39 -17.58 -31.62 -3.80
CA SER A 39 -17.91 -30.23 -4.10
C SER A 39 -16.71 -29.59 -4.80
N GLU A 40 -16.91 -29.08 -6.01
CA GLU A 40 -15.90 -28.26 -6.66
C GLU A 40 -15.85 -26.90 -5.98
N VAL A 41 -14.70 -26.59 -5.38
CA VAL A 41 -14.44 -25.26 -4.80
C VAL A 41 -14.30 -24.30 -5.97
N SER A 42 -15.08 -23.23 -6.02
CA SER A 42 -14.93 -22.22 -7.09
C SER A 42 -13.55 -21.58 -7.06
N GLU A 43 -13.09 -21.08 -8.20
CA GLU A 43 -11.82 -20.35 -8.27
C GLU A 43 -11.84 -19.10 -7.37
N ALA A 44 -13.01 -18.46 -7.26
CA ALA A 44 -13.24 -17.35 -6.34
C ALA A 44 -12.99 -17.73 -4.89
N ALA A 45 -13.63 -18.80 -4.41
CA ALA A 45 -13.46 -19.26 -3.04
C ALA A 45 -12.03 -19.75 -2.76
N LEU A 46 -11.39 -20.37 -3.76
CA LEU A 46 -10.00 -20.79 -3.65
C LEU A 46 -9.04 -19.60 -3.51
N TRP A 47 -9.23 -18.55 -4.33
CA TRP A 47 -8.40 -17.36 -4.29
C TRP A 47 -8.65 -16.52 -3.05
N ASP A 48 -9.91 -16.38 -2.63
CA ASP A 48 -10.27 -15.65 -1.41
C ASP A 48 -9.64 -16.30 -0.18
N ALA A 49 -9.72 -17.63 -0.06
CA ALA A 49 -9.03 -18.37 0.99
C ALA A 49 -7.49 -18.20 0.91
N TYR A 50 -6.93 -18.21 -0.29
CA TYR A 50 -5.49 -18.01 -0.49
C TYR A 50 -5.03 -16.61 -0.06
N GLN A 51 -5.76 -15.57 -0.45
CA GLN A 51 -5.34 -14.19 -0.30
C GLN A 51 -5.94 -13.49 0.92
N GLN A 52 -7.26 -13.52 1.11
CA GLN A 52 -7.93 -12.80 2.19
C GLN A 52 -7.81 -13.55 3.52
N GLU A 53 -8.00 -14.88 3.48
CA GLU A 53 -7.79 -15.74 4.66
C GLU A 53 -6.32 -16.16 4.86
N LYS A 54 -5.42 -15.72 3.96
CA LYS A 54 -3.96 -15.86 4.07
C LYS A 54 -3.48 -17.32 4.15
N GLN A 55 -4.25 -18.26 3.60
CA GLN A 55 -3.96 -19.69 3.67
C GLN A 55 -2.84 -20.09 2.71
N THR A 56 -1.89 -20.88 3.20
CA THR A 56 -0.85 -21.49 2.39
C THR A 56 -1.40 -22.56 1.46
N VAL A 57 -0.65 -22.90 0.41
CA VAL A 57 -1.01 -23.99 -0.51
C VAL A 57 -1.23 -25.32 0.23
N LYS A 58 -0.49 -25.56 1.32
CA LYS A 58 -0.63 -26.78 2.13
C LYS A 58 -1.96 -26.78 2.89
N GLU A 59 -2.29 -25.68 3.56
CA GLU A 59 -3.57 -25.55 4.28
C GLU A 59 -4.76 -25.63 3.33
N LEU A 60 -4.67 -25.02 2.14
CA LEU A 60 -5.70 -25.15 1.09
C LEU A 60 -5.85 -26.59 0.58
N SER A 61 -4.73 -27.33 0.48
CA SER A 61 -4.71 -28.74 0.08
C SER A 61 -5.47 -29.60 1.08
N GLU A 62 -5.22 -29.39 2.38
CA GLU A 62 -5.90 -30.06 3.49
C GLU A 62 -7.38 -29.67 3.56
N ARG A 63 -7.70 -28.36 3.56
CA ARG A 63 -9.06 -27.83 3.64
C ARG A 63 -9.97 -28.33 2.52
N PHE A 64 -9.46 -28.37 1.29
CA PHE A 64 -10.25 -28.72 0.11
C PHE A 64 -10.08 -30.18 -0.32
N GLY A 65 -9.30 -30.99 0.40
CA GLY A 65 -9.06 -32.40 0.09
C GLY A 65 -8.46 -32.62 -1.31
N LYS A 66 -7.66 -31.68 -1.81
CA LYS A 66 -7.00 -31.74 -3.13
C LYS A 66 -5.49 -31.86 -2.93
N SER A 67 -4.77 -32.41 -3.90
CA SER A 67 -3.30 -32.42 -3.82
C SER A 67 -2.72 -31.01 -3.93
N VAL A 68 -1.57 -30.79 -3.28
CA VAL A 68 -0.78 -29.55 -3.39
C VAL A 68 -0.58 -29.14 -4.85
N SER A 69 -0.23 -30.08 -5.73
CA SER A 69 -0.05 -29.80 -7.17
C SER A 69 -1.33 -29.33 -7.85
N THR A 70 -2.50 -29.85 -7.45
CA THR A 70 -3.79 -29.39 -7.98
C THR A 70 -4.07 -27.97 -7.52
N ILE A 71 -3.86 -27.65 -6.24
CA ILE A 71 -4.04 -26.29 -5.71
C ILE A 71 -3.11 -25.31 -6.42
N LYS A 72 -1.82 -25.64 -6.58
CA LYS A 72 -0.85 -24.79 -7.30
C LYS A 72 -1.29 -24.52 -8.74
N ARG A 73 -1.73 -25.55 -9.46
CA ARG A 73 -2.21 -25.41 -10.84
C ARG A 73 -3.43 -24.48 -10.90
N ARG A 74 -4.44 -24.74 -10.07
CA ARG A 74 -5.65 -23.90 -10.03
C ARG A 74 -5.35 -22.44 -9.68
N LEU A 75 -4.52 -22.19 -8.67
CA LEU A 75 -4.07 -20.83 -8.33
C LEU A 75 -3.25 -20.18 -9.45
N HIS A 76 -2.51 -20.96 -10.23
CA HIS A 76 -1.76 -20.48 -11.38
C HIS A 76 -2.68 -20.04 -12.53
N ASP A 77 -3.79 -20.74 -12.71
CA ASP A 77 -4.72 -20.51 -13.81
C ASP A 77 -5.60 -19.26 -13.58
N ILE A 78 -5.83 -18.89 -12.31
CA ILE A 78 -6.48 -17.63 -11.94
C ILE A 78 -5.61 -16.45 -12.38
N LYS A 79 -6.15 -15.56 -13.22
CA LYS A 79 -5.47 -14.34 -13.69
C LYS A 79 -6.16 -13.11 -13.10
N LEU A 80 -5.41 -12.33 -12.32
CA LEU A 80 -5.88 -11.09 -11.72
C LEU A 80 -4.96 -9.95 -12.13
N GLU A 81 -5.53 -9.01 -12.86
CA GLU A 81 -4.85 -7.82 -13.34
C GLU A 81 -5.57 -6.60 -12.81
N TRP A 82 -4.81 -5.63 -12.33
CA TRP A 82 -5.37 -4.38 -11.85
C TRP A 82 -5.88 -3.58 -13.04
N VAL A 83 -7.12 -3.13 -12.94
CA VAL A 83 -7.72 -2.16 -13.85
C VAL A 83 -8.00 -0.90 -13.04
N GLN A 84 -7.68 0.26 -13.59
CA GLN A 84 -8.00 1.51 -12.90
C GLN A 84 -9.52 1.63 -12.73
N PRO A 85 -10.02 1.92 -11.52
CA PRO A 85 -11.45 1.98 -11.29
C PRO A 85 -12.08 3.19 -11.99
N SER A 86 -13.36 3.10 -12.34
CA SER A 86 -14.15 4.28 -12.69
C SER A 86 -14.32 5.14 -11.44
N LEU A 87 -14.08 6.45 -11.56
CA LEU A 87 -14.12 7.36 -10.42
C LEU A 87 -15.23 8.38 -10.57
N SER A 88 -15.72 8.86 -9.43
CA SER A 88 -16.58 10.03 -9.32
C SER A 88 -16.45 10.60 -7.91
N GLY A 89 -16.84 11.87 -7.74
CA GLY A 89 -16.79 12.55 -6.45
C GLY A 89 -15.47 13.27 -6.21
N GLU A 90 -15.22 13.57 -4.94
CA GLU A 90 -14.11 14.42 -4.52
C GLU A 90 -13.54 14.02 -3.16
N GLY A 91 -12.27 14.36 -2.92
CA GLY A 91 -11.65 14.09 -1.62
C GLY A 91 -10.17 14.42 -1.56
N PHE A 92 -9.57 14.11 -0.40
CA PHE A 92 -8.13 14.19 -0.20
C PHE A 92 -7.47 12.86 -0.53
N VAL A 93 -6.31 12.90 -1.16
CA VAL A 93 -5.66 11.69 -1.70
C VAL A 93 -4.32 11.45 -1.03
N HIS A 94 -4.13 10.25 -0.49
CA HIS A 94 -2.82 9.76 -0.07
C HIS A 94 -2.07 9.25 -1.29
N LEU A 95 -0.83 9.69 -1.49
CA LEU A 95 0.05 9.19 -2.56
C LEU A 95 1.35 8.70 -1.96
N ASP A 96 1.72 7.45 -2.27
CA ASP A 96 2.98 6.89 -1.82
C ASP A 96 3.42 5.69 -2.68
N VAL A 97 4.73 5.42 -2.67
CA VAL A 97 5.36 4.29 -3.35
C VAL A 97 5.96 3.34 -2.33
N THR A 98 5.58 2.07 -2.39
CA THR A 98 6.21 1.04 -1.57
C THR A 98 7.14 0.16 -2.39
N CYS A 99 8.36 -0.06 -1.90
CA CYS A 99 9.32 -0.98 -2.50
C CYS A 99 8.92 -2.44 -2.22
N CYS A 100 8.85 -3.25 -3.29
CA CYS A 100 8.51 -4.68 -3.24
C CYS A 100 9.68 -5.59 -3.69
N GLY A 101 10.89 -5.03 -3.78
CA GLY A 101 12.12 -5.69 -4.21
C GLY A 101 13.04 -4.72 -4.96
N ARG A 102 14.19 -5.20 -5.47
CA ARG A 102 15.07 -4.39 -6.31
C ARG A 102 14.39 -4.09 -7.65
N GLY A 103 14.27 -2.81 -8.02
CA GLY A 103 13.70 -2.39 -9.30
C GLY A 103 12.20 -2.70 -9.46
N PHE A 104 11.47 -2.81 -8.35
CA PHE A 104 10.05 -3.12 -8.31
C PHE A 104 9.38 -2.46 -7.11
N GLY A 105 8.42 -1.57 -7.38
CA GLY A 105 7.57 -0.95 -6.38
C GLY A 105 6.12 -0.85 -6.86
N VAL A 106 5.28 -0.39 -5.95
CA VAL A 106 3.86 -0.12 -6.20
C VAL A 106 3.59 1.31 -5.82
N LEU A 107 3.19 2.13 -6.79
CA LEU A 107 2.59 3.44 -6.54
C LEU A 107 1.10 3.22 -6.28
N LEU A 108 0.61 3.78 -5.19
CA LEU A 108 -0.80 3.69 -4.81
C LEU A 108 -1.32 5.10 -4.49
N ALA A 109 -2.53 5.38 -4.96
CA ALA A 109 -3.33 6.51 -4.53
C ALA A 109 -4.57 6.00 -3.79
N LEU A 110 -4.79 6.46 -2.56
CA LEU A 110 -5.98 6.11 -1.78
C LEU A 110 -6.81 7.35 -1.49
N ASP A 111 -8.13 7.22 -1.61
CA ASP A 111 -9.02 8.21 -1.04
C ASP A 111 -8.92 8.19 0.49
N SER A 112 -8.75 9.38 1.08
CA SER A 112 -8.52 9.52 2.51
C SER A 112 -9.74 9.12 3.35
N TRP A 113 -10.94 9.36 2.86
CA TRP A 113 -12.18 9.08 3.60
C TRP A 113 -12.53 7.59 3.52
N THR A 114 -12.80 7.11 2.31
CA THR A 114 -13.26 5.75 2.04
C THR A 114 -12.17 4.70 2.17
N GLY A 115 -10.89 5.09 1.99
CA GLY A 115 -9.78 4.14 1.91
C GLY A 115 -9.76 3.30 0.63
N ARG A 116 -10.61 3.63 -0.35
CA ARG A 116 -10.63 2.93 -1.63
C ARG A 116 -9.43 3.34 -2.48
N PRO A 117 -8.82 2.38 -3.21
CA PRO A 117 -7.81 2.71 -4.21
C PRO A 117 -8.41 3.57 -5.32
N LEU A 118 -7.78 4.72 -5.57
CA LEU A 118 -8.10 5.58 -6.71
C LEU A 118 -7.19 5.26 -7.90
N TYR A 119 -5.96 4.84 -7.63
CA TYR A 119 -4.97 4.51 -8.65
C TYR A 119 -3.96 3.50 -8.10
N MET A 120 -3.51 2.58 -8.93
CA MET A 120 -2.35 1.73 -8.63
C MET A 120 -1.51 1.49 -9.88
N ALA A 121 -0.19 1.53 -9.75
CA ALA A 121 0.73 1.14 -10.81
C ALA A 121 1.97 0.42 -10.28
N PHE A 122 2.49 -0.52 -11.08
CA PHE A 122 3.79 -1.12 -10.83
C PHE A 122 4.90 -0.25 -11.40
N VAL A 123 5.78 0.24 -10.54
CA VAL A 123 6.86 1.16 -10.91
C VAL A 123 8.22 0.49 -10.78
N LYS A 124 9.20 0.91 -11.59
CA LYS A 124 10.60 0.44 -11.46
C LYS A 124 11.35 1.22 -10.37
N SER A 125 11.06 2.50 -10.26
CA SER A 125 11.64 3.44 -9.29
C SER A 125 10.64 4.54 -8.98
N GLU A 126 10.85 5.20 -7.85
CA GLU A 126 10.00 6.30 -7.39
C GLU A 126 10.44 7.61 -8.07
N THR A 127 9.78 7.98 -9.17
CA THR A 127 10.05 9.21 -9.93
C THR A 127 8.87 10.17 -9.84
N VAL A 128 9.12 11.47 -10.03
CA VAL A 128 8.06 12.51 -10.00
C VAL A 128 7.00 12.26 -11.07
N LYS A 129 7.43 11.84 -12.26
CA LYS A 129 6.55 11.54 -13.39
C LYS A 129 5.47 10.51 -13.03
N GLU A 130 5.83 9.46 -12.30
CA GLU A 130 4.86 8.43 -11.89
C GLU A 130 3.73 9.02 -11.02
N TYR A 131 4.05 9.99 -10.16
CA TYR A 131 3.02 10.69 -9.37
C TYR A 131 2.18 11.63 -10.23
N GLU A 132 2.79 12.32 -11.20
CA GLU A 132 2.07 13.19 -12.15
C GLU A 132 1.08 12.37 -12.97
N ASP A 133 1.53 11.23 -13.52
CA ASP A 133 0.70 10.30 -14.28
C ASP A 133 -0.47 9.77 -13.43
N ALA A 134 -0.22 9.45 -12.15
CA ALA A 134 -1.26 9.03 -11.21
C ALA A 134 -2.30 10.14 -10.95
N VAL A 135 -1.85 11.36 -10.66
CA VAL A 135 -2.74 12.51 -10.40
C VAL A 135 -3.57 12.85 -11.64
N SER A 136 -2.95 12.89 -12.82
CA SER A 136 -3.63 13.14 -14.10
C SER A 136 -4.69 12.06 -14.39
N SER A 137 -4.32 10.78 -14.26
CA SER A 137 -5.24 9.66 -14.47
C SER A 137 -6.46 9.70 -13.53
N ILE A 138 -6.27 10.08 -12.26
CA ILE A 138 -7.38 10.21 -11.30
C ILE A 138 -8.35 11.31 -11.72
N LYS A 139 -7.83 12.45 -12.18
CA LYS A 139 -8.65 13.59 -12.64
C LYS A 139 -9.38 13.28 -13.94
N GLU A 140 -8.70 12.69 -14.92
CA GLU A 140 -9.27 12.30 -16.20
C GLU A 140 -10.41 11.29 -16.04
N ARG A 141 -10.32 10.42 -15.03
CA ARG A 141 -11.39 9.46 -14.68
C ARG A 141 -12.54 10.08 -13.87
N GLY A 142 -12.57 11.40 -13.68
CA GLY A 142 -13.72 12.12 -13.09
C GLY A 142 -13.66 12.37 -11.58
N TYR A 143 -12.49 12.22 -10.95
CA TYR A 143 -12.32 12.49 -9.51
C TYR A 143 -11.71 13.87 -9.25
N THR A 144 -12.33 14.66 -8.37
CA THR A 144 -11.81 15.97 -7.96
C THR A 144 -10.90 15.82 -6.74
N ILE A 145 -9.61 16.07 -6.94
CA ILE A 145 -8.61 16.05 -5.87
C ILE A 145 -8.62 17.39 -5.15
N ARG A 146 -9.10 17.39 -3.89
CA ARG A 146 -9.14 18.59 -3.03
C ARG A 146 -7.80 18.91 -2.36
N GLY A 147 -6.93 17.92 -2.25
CA GLY A 147 -5.60 18.07 -1.66
C GLY A 147 -4.86 16.74 -1.57
N LEU A 148 -3.56 16.81 -1.31
CA LEU A 148 -2.66 15.67 -1.35
C LEU A 148 -1.98 15.46 0.01
N ILE A 149 -1.94 14.21 0.47
CA ILE A 149 -1.15 13.80 1.62
C ILE A 149 0.03 12.97 1.13
N ILE A 150 1.24 13.50 1.31
CA ILE A 150 2.47 12.92 0.75
C ILE A 150 3.56 12.76 1.81
N ASP A 151 4.55 11.95 1.46
CA ASP A 151 5.78 11.77 2.21
C ASP A 151 6.75 12.97 2.05
N GLY A 152 7.97 12.84 2.57
CA GLY A 152 9.01 13.86 2.49
C GLY A 152 9.72 14.03 1.14
N LYS A 153 9.27 13.50 0.01
CA LYS A 153 9.97 13.68 -1.27
C LYS A 153 9.85 15.13 -1.76
N ARG A 154 10.88 15.93 -1.50
CA ARG A 154 10.92 17.39 -1.75
C ARG A 154 10.45 17.83 -3.14
N SER A 155 10.77 17.05 -4.18
CA SER A 155 10.41 17.38 -5.55
C SER A 155 8.90 17.43 -5.78
N LEU A 156 8.11 16.61 -5.07
CA LEU A 156 6.65 16.55 -5.21
C LEU A 156 5.97 17.85 -4.75
N PHE A 157 6.53 18.52 -3.74
CA PHE A 157 5.97 19.78 -3.22
C PHE A 157 6.00 20.91 -4.25
N LYS A 158 7.04 20.93 -5.10
CA LYS A 158 7.11 21.89 -6.21
C LYS A 158 6.13 21.50 -7.32
N THR A 159 6.13 20.23 -7.72
CA THR A 159 5.29 19.69 -8.79
C THR A 159 3.81 19.90 -8.52
N PHE A 160 3.36 19.65 -7.29
CA PHE A 160 1.95 19.73 -6.91
C PHE A 160 1.57 21.02 -6.18
N SER A 161 2.34 22.09 -6.37
CA SER A 161 2.12 23.39 -5.70
C SER A 161 0.74 24.02 -5.95
N GLY A 162 0.02 23.57 -7.00
CA GLY A 162 -1.37 23.96 -7.26
C GLY A 162 -2.42 23.30 -6.35
N TYR A 163 -2.03 22.33 -5.51
CA TYR A 163 -2.93 21.68 -4.54
C TYR A 163 -2.56 22.08 -3.11
N PRO A 164 -3.52 22.08 -2.18
CA PRO A 164 -3.20 21.98 -0.76
C PRO A 164 -2.44 20.67 -0.51
N ILE A 165 -1.21 20.78 0.02
CA ILE A 165 -0.37 19.62 0.33
C ILE A 165 -0.20 19.51 1.84
N GLN A 166 -0.51 18.34 2.39
CA GLN A 166 -0.09 17.93 3.72
C GLN A 166 1.16 17.07 3.64
N MET A 167 2.25 17.58 4.22
CA MET A 167 3.42 16.75 4.54
C MET A 167 3.07 15.85 5.73
N CYS A 168 3.25 14.54 5.57
CA CYS A 168 3.01 13.60 6.66
C CYS A 168 3.88 13.94 7.89
N GLN A 169 3.22 14.29 9.01
CA GLN A 169 3.92 14.67 10.23
C GLN A 169 4.74 13.51 10.84
N PHE A 170 4.33 12.26 10.62
CA PHE A 170 5.12 11.10 11.02
C PHE A 170 6.44 11.00 10.25
N HIS A 171 6.40 11.19 8.93
CA HIS A 171 7.61 11.26 8.10
C HIS A 171 8.49 12.45 8.47
N MET A 172 7.91 13.60 8.80
CA MET A 172 8.67 14.74 9.32
C MET A 172 9.43 14.37 10.60
N LYS A 173 8.77 13.72 11.57
CA LYS A 173 9.42 13.23 12.80
C LYS A 173 10.55 12.25 12.48
N GLN A 174 10.37 11.35 11.51
CA GLN A 174 11.42 10.42 11.09
C GLN A 174 12.63 11.12 10.46
N ILE A 175 12.41 12.13 9.61
CA ILE A 175 13.48 12.94 9.01
C ILE A 175 14.33 13.59 10.10
N ILE A 176 13.70 14.21 11.10
CA ILE A 176 14.42 14.85 12.22
C ILE A 176 15.17 13.81 13.05
N ARG A 177 14.54 12.67 13.38
CA ARG A 177 15.19 11.58 14.12
C ARG A 177 16.42 11.01 13.39
N ARG A 178 16.37 10.90 12.06
CA ARG A 178 17.51 10.44 11.24
C ARG A 178 18.72 11.37 11.40
N TYR A 179 18.51 12.68 11.51
CA TYR A 179 19.58 13.64 11.72
C TYR A 179 20.03 13.77 13.18
N LEU A 180 19.12 13.77 14.15
CA LEU A 180 19.44 14.04 15.56
C LEU A 180 19.76 12.78 16.39
N THR A 181 19.52 11.58 15.84
CA THR A 181 19.55 10.28 16.55
C THR A 181 18.46 10.16 17.63
N LEU A 182 18.30 8.96 18.20
CA LEU A 182 17.31 8.72 19.25
C LEU A 182 17.65 9.46 20.56
N ASN A 183 18.92 9.51 20.94
CA ASN A 183 19.38 10.08 22.22
C ASN A 183 20.46 11.15 21.99
N PRO A 184 20.11 12.33 21.46
CA PRO A 184 21.07 13.39 21.22
C PRO A 184 21.72 13.85 22.54
N ARG A 185 23.05 14.05 22.54
CA ARG A 185 23.77 14.62 23.68
C ARG A 185 23.69 16.15 23.73
N LEU A 186 23.66 16.79 22.56
CA LEU A 186 23.59 18.24 22.42
C LEU A 186 22.22 18.77 22.88
N LEU A 187 22.19 19.72 23.80
CA LEU A 187 20.95 20.33 24.32
C LEU A 187 20.08 20.91 23.19
N ALA A 188 20.66 21.68 22.26
CA ALA A 188 19.93 22.20 21.10
C ALA A 188 19.21 21.11 20.28
N ALA A 189 19.81 19.92 20.17
CA ALA A 189 19.21 18.79 19.46
C ALA A 189 18.14 18.06 20.30
N ARG A 190 18.26 18.04 21.63
CA ARG A 190 17.20 17.55 22.53
C ARG A 190 15.96 18.43 22.44
N ASP A 191 16.14 19.74 22.61
CA ASP A 191 15.06 20.72 22.51
C ASP A 191 14.33 20.63 21.15
N LEU A 192 15.07 20.53 20.03
CA LEU A 192 14.46 20.40 18.71
C LEU A 192 13.68 19.08 18.57
N LYS A 193 14.23 17.98 19.10
CA LYS A 193 13.57 16.67 19.08
C LYS A 193 12.28 16.71 19.89
N ASP A 194 12.27 17.36 21.05
CA ASP A 194 11.10 17.45 21.93
C ASP A 194 10.01 18.35 21.31
N LEU A 195 10.41 19.47 20.70
CA LEU A 195 9.53 20.35 19.92
C LEU A 195 8.84 19.57 18.79
N VAL A 196 9.62 18.86 17.97
CA VAL A 196 9.08 18.02 16.87
C VAL A 196 8.29 16.83 17.39
N GLY A 197 8.60 16.33 18.59
CA GLY A 197 7.83 15.28 19.27
C GLY A 197 6.37 15.67 19.49
N ARG A 198 6.13 16.94 19.83
CA ARG A 198 4.80 17.52 20.06
C ARG A 198 4.02 17.88 18.79
N LEU A 199 4.64 17.86 17.61
CA LEU A 199 4.07 18.28 16.31
C LEU A 199 2.60 17.84 16.06
N HIS A 200 2.25 16.58 16.36
CA HIS A 200 0.91 16.01 16.18
C HIS A 200 -0.22 16.60 17.04
N LYS A 201 0.13 17.33 18.11
CA LYS A 201 -0.82 17.95 19.04
C LYS A 201 -0.75 19.48 19.00
N ALA A 202 0.16 20.03 18.19
CA ALA A 202 0.41 21.46 18.18
C ALA A 202 -0.56 22.18 17.22
N ASP A 203 -0.97 23.37 17.61
CA ASP A 203 -1.49 24.37 16.70
C ASP A 203 -0.35 24.95 15.83
N GLU A 204 -0.65 25.35 14.60
CA GLU A 204 0.34 25.89 13.66
C GLU A 204 1.07 27.12 14.21
N ASP A 205 0.33 28.08 14.78
CA ASP A 205 0.90 29.35 15.23
C ASP A 205 1.77 29.15 16.46
N ASP A 206 1.30 28.34 17.41
CA ASP A 206 2.08 28.00 18.60
C ASP A 206 3.34 27.22 18.25
N PHE A 207 3.26 26.26 17.31
CA PHE A 207 4.45 25.55 16.84
C PHE A 207 5.46 26.48 16.15
N LYS A 208 4.98 27.41 15.31
CA LYS A 208 5.85 28.40 14.64
C LYS A 208 6.54 29.31 15.65
N LYS A 209 5.81 29.76 16.68
CA LYS A 209 6.37 30.56 17.79
C LYS A 209 7.44 29.79 18.55
N ASP A 210 7.10 28.58 19.04
CA ASP A 210 8.03 27.68 19.74
C ASP A 210 9.29 27.43 18.90
N TYR A 211 9.11 27.20 17.60
CA TYR A 211 10.22 26.93 16.69
C TYR A 211 11.10 28.16 16.43
N GLN A 212 10.52 29.36 16.38
CA GLN A 212 11.29 30.60 16.33
C GLN A 212 12.09 30.82 17.61
N SER A 213 11.47 30.69 18.78
CA SER A 213 12.17 30.79 20.07
C SER A 213 13.31 29.78 20.17
N TRP A 214 13.13 28.56 19.66
CA TRP A 214 14.20 27.58 19.56
C TRP A 214 15.36 28.05 18.66
N LYS A 215 15.06 28.60 17.46
CA LYS A 215 16.07 29.12 16.53
C LYS A 215 16.86 30.28 17.14
N GLU A 216 16.21 31.16 17.87
CA GLU A 216 16.84 32.29 18.55
C GLU A 216 17.74 31.84 19.70
N ARG A 217 17.20 31.01 20.61
CA ARG A 217 17.92 30.45 21.76
C ARG A 217 19.20 29.73 21.33
N TRP A 218 19.14 28.95 20.25
CA TRP A 218 20.25 28.13 19.80
C TRP A 218 21.02 28.72 18.61
N LYS A 219 20.80 29.99 18.26
CA LYS A 219 21.44 30.67 17.10
C LYS A 219 22.97 30.55 17.12
N GLY A 220 23.59 30.73 18.30
CA GLY A 220 25.03 30.60 18.48
C GLY A 220 25.52 29.18 18.15
N THR A 221 24.87 28.16 18.72
CA THR A 221 25.18 26.75 18.44
C THR A 221 24.96 26.39 16.96
N ILE A 222 23.87 26.84 16.36
CA ILE A 222 23.52 26.55 14.96
C ILE A 222 24.55 27.17 13.99
N ASN A 223 25.06 28.37 14.31
CA ASN A 223 25.99 29.09 13.44
C ASN A 223 27.47 28.85 13.78
N HIS A 224 27.76 28.15 14.87
CA HIS A 224 29.13 27.82 15.26
C HIS A 224 29.86 27.06 14.13
N LYS A 225 31.02 27.59 13.75
CA LYS A 225 31.92 27.00 12.75
C LYS A 225 33.27 26.71 13.41
N SER A 226 33.88 25.60 13.00
CA SER A 226 35.21 25.19 13.43
C SER A 226 36.07 24.93 12.20
N LEU A 227 37.38 25.18 12.33
CA LEU A 227 38.36 24.85 11.30
C LEU A 227 38.38 23.34 11.06
N HIS A 228 38.24 22.92 9.81
CA HIS A 228 38.32 21.51 9.44
C HIS A 228 39.70 21.17 8.86
N LYS A 229 39.96 19.87 8.67
CA LYS A 229 41.24 19.36 8.17
C LYS A 229 41.62 19.88 6.77
N ASP A 230 40.64 20.39 6.02
CA ASP A 230 40.81 21.00 4.70
C ASP A 230 41.18 22.50 4.74
N GLY A 231 41.43 23.05 5.94
CA GLY A 231 41.75 24.47 6.14
C GLY A 231 40.54 25.41 6.01
N LYS A 232 39.33 24.88 5.80
CA LYS A 232 38.12 25.70 5.66
C LYS A 232 37.29 25.71 6.95
N MET A 233 36.52 26.78 7.13
CA MET A 233 35.56 26.90 8.23
C MET A 233 34.27 26.16 7.90
N HIS A 234 33.93 25.13 8.66
CA HIS A 234 32.69 24.38 8.49
C HIS A 234 31.82 24.46 9.72
N TYR A 235 30.49 24.39 9.54
CA TYR A 235 29.58 24.29 10.66
C TYR A 235 29.89 23.05 11.50
N THR A 236 30.03 23.23 12.81
CA THR A 236 30.34 22.14 13.74
C THR A 236 29.16 21.17 13.85
N HIS A 237 27.93 21.70 13.96
CA HIS A 237 26.72 20.91 14.13
C HIS A 237 25.95 20.71 12.82
N ARG A 238 26.61 20.18 11.77
CA ARG A 238 26.00 20.01 10.43
C ARG A 238 24.67 19.25 10.46
N ARG A 239 24.58 18.15 11.21
CA ARG A 239 23.35 17.33 11.31
C ARG A 239 22.18 18.12 11.91
N LEU A 240 22.43 18.93 12.94
CA LEU A 240 21.41 19.82 13.52
C LEU A 240 20.92 20.84 12.49
N ARG A 241 21.85 21.45 11.74
CA ARG A 241 21.50 22.37 10.66
C ARG A 241 20.69 21.68 9.55
N THR A 242 21.04 20.46 9.16
CA THR A 242 20.26 19.72 8.14
C THR A 242 18.86 19.37 8.65
N ALA A 243 18.71 19.02 9.93
CA ALA A 243 17.41 18.83 10.57
C ALA A 243 16.57 20.12 10.52
N MET A 244 17.16 21.24 10.94
CA MET A 244 16.54 22.57 10.89
C MET A 244 16.16 22.96 9.45
N ASN A 245 17.05 22.78 8.47
CA ASN A 245 16.79 23.09 7.07
C ASN A 245 15.67 22.21 6.48
N SER A 246 15.53 20.97 6.96
CA SER A 246 14.40 20.12 6.58
C SER A 246 13.11 20.68 7.16
N LEU A 247 13.08 21.01 8.44
CA LEU A 247 11.90 21.60 9.07
C LEU A 247 11.51 22.93 8.41
N ASN A 248 12.46 23.82 8.14
CA ASN A 248 12.21 25.07 7.40
C ASN A 248 11.53 24.85 6.04
N PHE A 249 11.95 23.82 5.30
CA PHE A 249 11.37 23.50 3.99
C PHE A 249 9.93 22.98 4.12
N TYR A 250 9.68 22.05 5.05
CA TYR A 250 8.36 21.43 5.17
C TYR A 250 7.36 22.25 5.99
N LEU A 251 7.82 23.24 6.78
CA LEU A 251 6.98 24.01 7.69
C LEU A 251 5.66 24.51 7.07
N PRO A 252 5.64 25.06 5.83
CA PRO A 252 4.39 25.51 5.19
C PRO A 252 3.38 24.39 4.89
N TYR A 253 3.80 23.13 4.95
CA TYR A 253 2.99 21.96 4.59
C TYR A 253 2.68 21.06 5.79
N LEU A 254 3.16 21.38 7.00
CA LEU A 254 2.98 20.52 8.19
C LEU A 254 1.62 20.68 8.84
N PHE A 255 0.93 21.79 8.60
CA PHE A 255 -0.32 22.16 9.25
C PHE A 255 -1.44 22.47 8.26
N THR A 256 -1.27 22.15 6.98
CA THR A 256 -2.29 22.35 5.94
C THR A 256 -3.64 21.75 6.35
N PHE A 257 -3.64 20.64 7.11
CA PHE A 257 -4.84 20.00 7.64
C PHE A 257 -5.65 20.84 8.64
N GLN A 258 -5.07 21.89 9.22
CA GLN A 258 -5.74 22.82 10.14
C GLN A 258 -6.47 23.95 9.42
N ARG A 259 -6.23 24.13 8.11
CA ARG A 259 -6.89 25.18 7.33
C ARG A 259 -8.36 24.87 7.10
N ASP A 260 -9.19 25.90 7.06
CA ASP A 260 -10.64 25.78 6.86
C ASP A 260 -11.01 25.08 5.53
N ASP A 261 -10.28 25.37 4.44
CA ASP A 261 -10.49 24.75 3.13
C ASP A 261 -10.08 23.26 3.08
N CYS A 262 -9.33 22.82 4.10
CA CYS A 262 -8.80 21.47 4.24
C CYS A 262 -9.44 20.68 5.39
N LYS A 263 -10.63 21.08 5.84
CA LYS A 263 -11.37 20.37 6.89
C LYS A 263 -11.47 18.87 6.60
N ASN A 264 -11.17 18.04 7.61
CA ASN A 264 -11.09 16.57 7.55
C ASN A 264 -9.89 15.97 6.79
N MET A 265 -8.95 16.79 6.31
CA MET A 265 -7.68 16.26 5.81
C MET A 265 -6.90 15.65 6.99
N PRO A 266 -6.33 14.44 6.86
CA PRO A 266 -5.49 13.87 7.90
C PRO A 266 -4.10 14.52 7.89
N ASN A 267 -3.46 14.61 9.05
CA ASN A 267 -2.09 15.12 9.21
C ASN A 267 -0.99 14.07 8.92
N THR A 268 -1.36 12.81 8.67
CA THR A 268 -0.43 11.71 8.37
C THR A 268 -0.92 10.85 7.20
N ASN A 269 0.02 10.14 6.57
CA ASN A 269 -0.25 9.14 5.54
C ASN A 269 -0.50 7.73 6.13
N ASN A 270 -0.93 7.63 7.40
CA ASN A 270 -1.04 6.34 8.09
C ASN A 270 -1.97 5.33 7.39
N LYS A 271 -2.99 5.83 6.66
CA LYS A 271 -3.93 4.98 5.94
C LYS A 271 -3.23 4.17 4.84
N ILE A 272 -2.46 4.85 3.98
CA ILE A 272 -1.69 4.19 2.91
C ILE A 272 -0.54 3.32 3.45
N GLU A 273 0.14 3.75 4.51
CA GLU A 273 1.16 2.95 5.20
C GLU A 273 0.60 1.66 5.81
N GLY A 274 -0.60 1.75 6.40
CA GLY A 274 -1.34 0.62 6.93
C GLY A 274 -1.69 -0.39 5.84
N THR A 275 -2.20 0.10 4.70
CA THR A 275 -2.51 -0.73 3.52
C THR A 275 -1.26 -1.45 3.00
N PHE A 276 -0.14 -0.74 2.87
CA PHE A 276 1.12 -1.38 2.46
C PHE A 276 1.65 -2.37 3.49
N THR A 277 1.45 -2.11 4.78
CA THR A 277 1.84 -3.04 5.84
C THR A 277 1.04 -4.33 5.76
N ASP A 278 -0.28 -4.26 5.55
CA ASP A 278 -1.10 -5.46 5.40
C ASP A 278 -0.76 -6.24 4.12
N LEU A 279 -0.59 -5.54 2.99
CA LEU A 279 -0.11 -6.15 1.74
C LEU A 279 1.21 -6.91 1.95
N LYS A 280 2.20 -6.30 2.62
CA LYS A 280 3.50 -6.92 2.89
C LYS A 280 3.38 -8.11 3.83
N LYS A 281 2.56 -8.02 4.89
CA LYS A 281 2.29 -9.17 5.79
C LYS A 281 1.70 -10.34 5.00
N ASN A 282 0.77 -10.05 4.11
CA ASN A 282 0.12 -11.07 3.28
C ASN A 282 1.13 -11.72 2.31
N LEU A 283 1.94 -10.91 1.61
CA LEU A 283 3.02 -11.41 0.75
C LEU A 283 4.05 -12.25 1.51
N ASN A 284 4.34 -11.94 2.77
CA ASN A 284 5.29 -12.70 3.58
C ASN A 284 4.80 -14.12 3.90
N ASN A 285 3.49 -14.32 4.04
CA ASN A 285 2.90 -15.65 4.20
C ASN A 285 3.06 -16.52 2.94
N HIS A 286 3.29 -15.88 1.79
CA HIS A 286 3.54 -16.51 0.50
C HIS A 286 4.95 -16.20 0.02
N SER A 287 5.95 -16.51 0.83
CA SER A 287 7.35 -16.33 0.45
C SER A 287 7.71 -17.16 -0.79
N GLY A 288 8.66 -16.67 -1.60
CA GLY A 288 9.14 -17.38 -2.80
C GLY A 288 8.31 -17.20 -4.08
N LEU A 289 7.31 -16.31 -4.09
CA LEU A 289 6.60 -15.97 -5.35
C LEU A 289 7.54 -15.36 -6.39
N THR A 290 7.39 -15.81 -7.64
CA THR A 290 7.98 -15.15 -8.81
C THR A 290 7.47 -13.70 -8.92
N ARG A 291 8.17 -12.86 -9.66
CA ARG A 291 7.77 -11.46 -9.86
C ARG A 291 6.36 -11.34 -10.45
N GLU A 292 6.03 -12.19 -11.42
CA GLU A 292 4.72 -12.23 -12.06
C GLU A 292 3.61 -12.64 -11.07
N ASN A 293 3.82 -13.73 -10.33
CA ASN A 293 2.85 -14.16 -9.31
C ASN A 293 2.69 -13.13 -8.20
N ARG A 294 3.76 -12.41 -7.83
CA ARG A 294 3.70 -11.30 -6.87
C ARG A 294 2.89 -10.13 -7.42
N LYS A 295 3.05 -9.76 -8.69
CA LYS A 295 2.22 -8.72 -9.32
C LYS A 295 0.75 -9.12 -9.31
N ARG A 296 0.42 -10.35 -9.75
CA ARG A 296 -0.94 -10.88 -9.71
C ARG A 296 -1.53 -10.85 -8.30
N PHE A 297 -0.74 -11.25 -7.31
CA PHE A 297 -1.14 -11.18 -5.91
C PHE A 297 -1.48 -9.74 -5.51
N ILE A 298 -0.59 -8.79 -5.80
CA ILE A 298 -0.81 -7.37 -5.50
C ILE A 298 -2.06 -6.84 -6.21
N SER A 299 -2.27 -7.18 -7.48
CA SER A 299 -3.49 -6.83 -8.22
C SER A 299 -4.73 -7.34 -7.52
N GLY A 300 -4.79 -8.64 -7.19
CA GLY A 300 -5.93 -9.23 -6.48
C GLY A 300 -6.20 -8.57 -5.13
N PHE A 301 -5.14 -8.22 -4.39
CA PHE A 301 -5.26 -7.56 -3.09
C PHE A 301 -5.96 -6.20 -3.22
N PHE A 302 -5.58 -5.40 -4.21
CA PHE A 302 -6.21 -4.10 -4.41
C PHE A 302 -7.59 -4.17 -5.05
N LEU A 303 -7.88 -5.15 -5.91
CA LEU A 303 -9.22 -5.39 -6.45
C LEU A 303 -10.21 -5.76 -5.35
N ALA A 304 -9.77 -6.58 -4.38
CA ALA A 304 -10.57 -6.88 -3.20
C ALA A 304 -10.80 -5.64 -2.33
N LEU A 305 -9.78 -4.79 -2.16
CA LEU A 305 -9.89 -3.54 -1.40
C LEU A 305 -10.81 -2.49 -2.06
N GLU A 306 -10.89 -2.48 -3.39
CA GLU A 306 -11.82 -1.64 -4.14
C GLU A 306 -13.29 -2.05 -3.92
N GLY A 307 -13.54 -3.33 -3.65
CA GLY A 307 -14.88 -3.91 -3.48
C GLY A 307 -15.41 -4.66 -4.71
N ASN A 308 -14.55 -4.94 -5.72
CA ASN A 308 -14.94 -5.61 -6.97
C ASN A 308 -14.67 -7.13 -6.97
N SER A 309 -14.40 -7.76 -5.82
CA SER A 309 -14.05 -9.19 -5.73
C SER A 309 -15.12 -10.14 -6.30
N HIS A 310 -16.38 -9.72 -6.46
CA HIS A 310 -17.44 -10.56 -7.04
C HIS A 310 -17.59 -10.48 -8.57
N ILE A 311 -17.06 -9.44 -9.23
CA ILE A 311 -17.34 -9.19 -10.67
C ILE A 311 -16.34 -9.88 -11.59
N TYR A 312 -15.09 -10.09 -11.16
CA TYR A 312 -14.03 -10.65 -12.01
C TYR A 312 -14.09 -12.17 -12.22
N TYR A 313 -14.92 -12.89 -11.47
CA TYR A 313 -15.10 -14.34 -11.67
C TYR A 313 -16.20 -14.68 -12.67
N LEU A 314 -17.02 -13.71 -13.10
CA LEU A 314 -18.06 -13.92 -14.11
C LEU A 314 -17.51 -13.91 -15.55
N THR A 315 -16.38 -13.25 -15.80
CA THR A 315 -15.74 -13.21 -17.13
C THR A 315 -14.95 -14.46 -17.49
N LEU A 316 -14.64 -15.33 -16.52
CA LEU A 316 -14.02 -16.65 -16.79
C LEU A 316 -15.04 -17.78 -16.97
N ALA A 317 -16.34 -17.51 -16.76
CA ALA A 317 -17.40 -18.50 -16.97
C ALA A 317 -18.00 -18.49 -18.39
N PHE A 318 -17.57 -17.56 -19.26
CA PHE A 318 -18.11 -17.37 -20.61
C PHE A 318 -17.03 -17.28 -21.72
N ALA A 319 -15.85 -17.87 -21.51
CA ALA A 319 -14.83 -18.02 -22.56
C ALA A 319 -14.55 -19.50 -22.85
#